data_AF-A0A935PB36-F1
#
_entry.id   AF-A0A935PB36-F1
#
_cell.length_a   1.000
_cell.length_b   1.000
_cell.length_c   1.000
_cell.angle_alpha   90.00
_cell.angle_beta   90.00
_cell.angle_gamma   90.00
#
_symmetry.space_group_name_H-M   'P 1'
#
loop_
_entity.id
_entity.type
_entity.pdbx_description
1 polymer ?
#
loop_
_entity_poly.entity_id
_entity_poly.type
_entity_poly.pdbx_seq_one_letter_code
_entity_poly.pdbx_strand_id
1 'polypeptide(L)'
;MEKADLADYLDRRREEFRELAAMKGIAFDMTLPKRHVPVLLHPVHFAEICRQILLNAVKFSQPGTDVSLSLTLEELDEGRRALVEFRDHGIGIPGALLPHIFERASLSAREGTLGEPSLGIGLSVVRRLLELHGGAIRVESEEGSGSTFTVELPVTEEDAINYGDVSYRFQTGDIVLFKGLYLDRDQRPHPSENWTHAGMIVKIPGSEEPLLWESTPLESITDRILGFRKGGPQLVSLRERLVTYETDVYAWRPLRVARSPEMIRLMFEYIYKVHRLPFPAQIEVIRRVIQTRFFLRWWPRKPVYRSIFCTELIAETYSRMGLLPETPPASAYLPLDFSERRKINFLKGASLGREVPLRVDGRKERFILPPALSGKT
;
A
#
# COMPACT_ATOMS: atom_id res chain seq x y z
N MET A 1 2.50 -10.20 15.85
CA MET A 1 2.85 -9.77 14.48
C MET A 1 3.40 -8.37 14.60
N GLU A 2 4.58 -8.13 14.06
CA GLU A 2 5.27 -6.85 13.99
C GLU A 2 5.78 -6.64 12.56
N LYS A 3 6.02 -5.39 12.18
CA LYS A 3 6.65 -5.09 10.89
C LYS A 3 8.14 -5.36 11.00
N ALA A 4 8.68 -6.05 10.00
CA ALA A 4 10.10 -6.30 9.89
C ALA A 4 10.51 -6.28 8.41
N ASP A 5 11.76 -5.89 8.16
CA ASP A 5 12.40 -6.19 6.89
C ASP A 5 12.85 -7.65 6.89
N LEU A 6 12.26 -8.43 5.99
CA LEU A 6 12.54 -9.85 5.83
C LEU A 6 13.97 -10.12 5.39
N ALA A 7 14.57 -9.26 4.55
CA ALA A 7 15.95 -9.43 4.11
C ALA A 7 16.91 -9.30 5.30
N ASP A 8 16.80 -8.21 6.06
CA ASP A 8 17.60 -8.00 7.28
C ASP A 8 17.32 -9.04 8.37
N TYR A 9 16.07 -9.50 8.46
CA TYR A 9 15.69 -10.55 9.40
C TYR A 9 16.38 -11.89 9.09
N LEU A 10 16.41 -12.30 7.82
CA LEU A 10 17.06 -13.52 7.36
C LEU A 10 18.58 -13.42 7.43
N ASP A 11 19.15 -12.26 7.06
CA ASP A 11 20.59 -12.05 7.08
C ASP A 11 21.18 -12.19 8.49
N ARG A 12 20.48 -11.67 9.51
CA ARG A 12 20.86 -11.83 10.92
C ARG A 12 20.90 -13.30 11.40
N ARG A 13 20.27 -14.21 10.65
CA ARG A 13 20.23 -15.66 10.94
C ARG A 13 21.15 -16.48 10.05
N ARG A 14 21.93 -15.84 9.20
CA ARG A 14 22.85 -16.51 8.28
C ARG A 14 23.78 -17.48 8.98
N GLU A 15 24.34 -17.09 10.13
CA GLU A 15 25.25 -17.95 10.88
C GLU A 15 24.52 -19.13 11.54
N GLU A 16 23.35 -18.89 12.15
CA GLU A 16 22.49 -19.96 12.70
C GLU A 16 22.17 -21.02 11.64
N PHE A 17 21.82 -20.60 10.43
CA PHE A 17 21.52 -21.54 9.34
C PHE A 17 22.76 -22.29 8.83
N ARG A 18 23.90 -21.61 8.77
CA ARG A 18 25.18 -22.24 8.41
C ARG A 18 25.57 -23.30 9.44
N GLU A 19 25.44 -23.02 10.73
CA GLU A 19 25.73 -23.97 11.81
C GLU A 19 24.82 -25.21 11.73
N LEU A 20 23.52 -25.01 11.49
CA LEU A 20 22.56 -26.12 11.34
C LEU A 20 22.91 -27.05 10.17
N ALA A 21 23.33 -26.51 9.03
CA ALA A 21 23.78 -27.31 7.88
C ALA A 21 25.14 -27.99 8.15
N ALA A 22 26.06 -27.29 8.80
CA ALA A 22 27.39 -27.80 9.12
C ALA A 22 27.36 -29.01 10.06
N MET A 23 26.31 -29.15 10.90
CA MET A 23 26.11 -30.35 11.75
C MET A 23 26.13 -31.67 10.96
N LYS A 24 25.79 -31.64 9.67
CA LYS A 24 25.83 -32.80 8.76
C LYS A 24 26.86 -32.67 7.65
N GLY A 25 27.78 -31.71 7.76
CA GLY A 25 28.78 -31.44 6.72
C GLY A 25 28.18 -30.98 5.39
N ILE A 26 27.06 -30.25 5.44
CA ILE A 26 26.37 -29.69 4.28
C ILE A 26 26.75 -28.21 4.14
N ALA A 27 27.04 -27.76 2.92
CA ALA A 27 27.31 -26.36 2.62
C ALA A 27 26.00 -25.55 2.63
N PHE A 28 26.04 -24.31 3.11
CA PHE A 28 24.86 -23.44 3.12
C PHE A 28 25.13 -22.09 2.48
N ASP A 29 24.34 -21.75 1.46
CA ASP A 29 24.38 -20.48 0.76
C ASP A 29 23.06 -19.71 0.90
N MET A 30 23.16 -18.39 0.97
CA MET A 30 21.98 -17.53 1.09
C MET A 30 22.10 -16.29 0.20
N THR A 31 21.12 -16.13 -0.69
CA THR A 31 21.00 -15.01 -1.63
C THR A 31 19.83 -14.11 -1.24
N LEU A 32 20.13 -12.87 -0.86
CA LEU A 32 19.13 -11.88 -0.46
C LEU A 32 19.15 -10.68 -1.42
N PRO A 33 18.00 -10.03 -1.68
CA PRO A 33 17.96 -8.84 -2.49
C PRO A 33 18.57 -7.66 -1.73
N LYS A 34 19.19 -6.71 -2.45
CA LYS A 34 19.75 -5.48 -1.86
C LYS A 34 18.69 -4.40 -1.52
N ARG A 35 17.41 -4.75 -1.57
CA ARG A 35 16.27 -3.86 -1.31
C ARG A 35 15.50 -4.36 -0.09
N HIS A 36 14.87 -3.43 0.62
CA HIS A 36 14.01 -3.75 1.76
C HIS A 36 12.82 -4.62 1.33
N VAL A 37 12.51 -5.65 2.13
CA VAL A 37 11.37 -6.55 1.92
C VAL A 37 10.46 -6.52 3.14
N PRO A 38 9.58 -5.53 3.22
CA PRO A 38 8.72 -5.33 4.39
C PRO A 38 7.62 -6.35 4.51
N VAL A 39 7.51 -6.99 5.67
CA VAL A 39 6.43 -7.95 5.97
C VAL A 39 5.92 -7.75 7.39
N LEU A 40 4.68 -8.17 7.62
CA LEU A 40 4.19 -8.42 8.99
C LEU A 40 4.55 -9.85 9.36
N LEU A 41 5.37 -10.03 10.38
CA LEU A 41 5.73 -11.37 10.89
C LEU A 41 5.75 -11.43 12.42
N HIS A 42 5.69 -12.63 12.98
CA HIS A 42 6.00 -12.86 14.39
C HIS A 42 7.40 -13.49 14.46
N PRO A 43 8.43 -12.79 14.98
CA PRO A 43 9.83 -13.22 14.88
C PRO A 43 10.06 -14.66 15.33
N VAL A 44 9.57 -15.01 16.53
CA VAL A 44 9.74 -16.36 17.09
C VAL A 44 9.11 -17.44 16.20
N HIS A 45 7.90 -17.20 15.69
CA HIS A 45 7.20 -18.18 14.85
C HIS A 45 7.81 -18.28 13.46
N PHE A 46 8.26 -17.17 12.89
CA PHE A 46 8.90 -17.18 11.58
C PHE A 46 10.29 -17.81 11.64
N ALA A 47 11.06 -17.61 12.73
CA ALA A 47 12.27 -18.36 12.99
C ALA A 47 11.99 -19.87 13.02
N GLU A 48 10.93 -20.29 13.71
CA GLU A 48 10.54 -21.70 13.78
C GLU A 48 10.16 -22.26 12.41
N ILE A 49 9.47 -21.49 11.56
CA ILE A 49 9.18 -21.87 10.17
C ILE A 49 10.48 -22.15 9.41
N CYS A 50 11.41 -21.19 9.39
CA CYS A 50 12.68 -21.34 8.68
C CYS A 50 13.49 -22.54 9.20
N ARG A 51 13.56 -22.70 10.52
CA ARG A 51 14.29 -23.78 11.18
C ARG A 51 13.74 -25.16 10.82
N GLN A 52 12.41 -25.33 10.81
CA GLN A 52 11.77 -26.60 10.46
C GLN A 52 12.02 -26.99 8.99
N ILE A 53 11.96 -26.03 8.07
CA ILE A 53 12.22 -26.29 6.66
C ILE A 53 13.71 -26.63 6.45
N LEU A 54 14.61 -25.84 7.01
CA LEU A 54 16.05 -26.06 6.89
C LEU A 54 16.49 -27.40 7.50
N LEU A 55 15.96 -27.77 8.67
CA LEU A 55 16.25 -29.07 9.27
C LEU A 55 15.77 -30.23 8.41
N ASN A 56 14.66 -30.10 7.69
CA ASN A 56 14.23 -31.13 6.75
C ASN A 56 15.19 -31.21 5.56
N ALA A 57 15.59 -30.07 4.97
CA ALA A 57 16.57 -30.01 3.89
C ALA A 57 17.89 -30.71 4.28
N VAL A 58 18.41 -30.41 5.47
CA VAL A 58 19.63 -31.03 6.02
C VAL A 58 19.42 -32.53 6.29
N LYS A 59 18.34 -32.90 6.98
CA LYS A 59 18.05 -34.30 7.35
C LYS A 59 17.93 -35.23 6.13
N PHE A 60 17.36 -34.74 5.03
CA PHE A 60 17.14 -35.55 3.83
C PHE A 60 18.23 -35.40 2.76
N SER A 61 19.30 -34.64 3.05
CA SER A 61 20.48 -34.49 2.19
C SER A 61 21.66 -35.32 2.67
N GLN A 62 22.56 -35.68 1.75
CA GLN A 62 23.79 -36.41 2.08
C GLN A 62 24.89 -35.45 2.55
N PRO A 63 25.82 -35.87 3.43
CA PRO A 63 27.01 -35.07 3.74
C PRO A 63 27.78 -34.69 2.46
N GLY A 64 28.31 -33.46 2.41
CA GLY A 64 29.06 -32.95 1.25
C GLY A 64 28.21 -32.35 0.13
N THR A 65 26.87 -32.33 0.25
CA THR A 65 25.99 -31.56 -0.64
C THR A 65 25.83 -30.12 -0.15
N ASP A 66 25.05 -29.33 -0.88
CA ASP A 66 24.66 -27.97 -0.51
C ASP A 66 23.15 -27.84 -0.31
N VAL A 67 22.78 -26.83 0.49
CA VAL A 67 21.42 -26.32 0.67
C VAL A 67 21.49 -24.81 0.48
N SER A 68 20.52 -24.24 -0.23
CA SER A 68 20.46 -22.80 -0.48
C SER A 68 19.15 -22.15 -0.03
N LEU A 69 19.26 -20.89 0.39
CA LEU A 69 18.11 -20.00 0.65
C LEU A 69 18.14 -18.82 -0.33
N SER A 70 17.02 -18.55 -1.00
CA SER A 70 16.84 -17.31 -1.78
C SER A 70 15.62 -16.53 -1.33
N LEU A 71 15.74 -15.20 -1.31
CA LEU A 71 14.61 -14.28 -1.16
C LEU A 71 14.37 -13.53 -2.48
N THR A 72 13.20 -13.68 -3.06
CA THR A 72 12.75 -12.93 -4.24
C THR A 72 11.42 -12.23 -3.98
N LEU A 73 11.04 -11.28 -4.86
CA LEU A 73 9.71 -10.69 -4.84
C LEU A 73 8.98 -11.05 -6.13
N GLU A 74 7.71 -11.37 -5.99
CA GLU A 74 6.77 -11.59 -7.09
C GLU A 74 5.72 -10.48 -7.07
N GLU A 75 5.49 -9.86 -8.24
CA GLU A 75 4.44 -8.87 -8.45
C GLU A 75 3.15 -9.59 -8.85
N LEU A 76 2.04 -9.26 -8.19
CA LEU A 76 0.70 -9.79 -8.45
C LEU A 76 -0.27 -8.66 -8.75
N ASP A 77 -1.40 -8.96 -9.39
CA ASP A 77 -2.44 -7.95 -9.70
C ASP A 77 -2.99 -7.23 -8.45
N GLU A 78 -2.92 -7.87 -7.28
CA GLU A 78 -3.43 -7.35 -5.99
C GLU A 78 -2.32 -6.97 -4.98
N GLY A 79 -1.05 -6.91 -5.40
CA GLY A 79 0.06 -6.50 -4.53
C GLY A 79 1.37 -7.24 -4.80
N ARG A 80 2.22 -7.36 -3.77
CA ARG A 80 3.51 -8.05 -3.87
C ARG A 80 3.61 -9.21 -2.89
N ARG A 81 4.31 -10.27 -3.28
CA ARG A 81 4.66 -11.39 -2.38
C ARG A 81 6.17 -11.52 -2.27
N ALA A 82 6.64 -11.81 -1.07
CA ALA A 82 7.99 -12.22 -0.80
C ALA A 82 8.04 -13.75 -0.85
N LEU A 83 8.97 -14.28 -1.65
CA LEU A 83 9.19 -15.71 -1.81
C LEU A 83 10.52 -16.06 -1.15
N VAL A 84 10.47 -16.85 -0.07
CA VAL A 84 11.64 -17.43 0.59
C VAL A 84 11.74 -18.89 0.16
N GLU A 85 12.70 -19.19 -0.70
CA GLU A 85 12.90 -20.53 -1.24
C GLU A 85 14.04 -21.22 -0.51
N PHE A 86 13.80 -22.45 -0.07
CA PHE A 86 14.81 -23.36 0.48
C PHE A 86 14.98 -24.50 -0.52
N ARG A 87 16.17 -24.64 -1.10
CA ARG A 87 16.48 -25.71 -2.07
C ARG A 87 17.53 -26.64 -1.50
N ASP A 88 17.27 -27.94 -1.61
CA ASP A 88 18.20 -29.01 -1.27
C ASP A 88 18.43 -29.95 -2.46
N HIS A 89 19.50 -30.74 -2.34
CA HIS A 89 19.88 -31.79 -3.29
C HIS A 89 19.78 -33.18 -2.65
N GLY A 90 18.80 -33.36 -1.78
CA GLY A 90 18.59 -34.59 -1.04
C GLY A 90 17.88 -35.68 -1.83
N ILE A 91 17.36 -36.67 -1.10
CA ILE A 91 16.65 -37.82 -1.70
C ILE A 91 15.30 -37.45 -2.36
N GLY A 92 14.84 -36.21 -2.16
CA GLY A 92 13.54 -35.74 -2.66
C GLY A 92 12.34 -36.45 -2.04
N ILE A 93 11.16 -36.08 -2.52
CA ILE A 93 9.87 -36.56 -2.02
C ILE A 93 9.14 -37.28 -3.17
N PRO A 94 8.75 -38.56 -3.00
CA PRO A 94 7.94 -39.29 -3.96
C PRO A 94 6.64 -38.55 -4.25
N GLY A 95 6.22 -38.51 -5.52
CA GLY A 95 5.00 -37.81 -5.93
C GLY A 95 3.75 -38.26 -5.17
N ALA A 96 3.68 -39.54 -4.78
CA ALA A 96 2.58 -40.08 -3.98
C ALA A 96 2.50 -39.51 -2.55
N LEU A 97 3.60 -38.98 -2.01
CA LEU A 97 3.65 -38.41 -0.66
C LEU A 97 3.40 -36.89 -0.65
N LEU A 98 3.69 -36.19 -1.75
CA LEU A 98 3.55 -34.72 -1.85
C LEU A 98 2.20 -34.17 -1.36
N PRO A 99 1.04 -34.78 -1.69
CA PRO A 99 -0.26 -34.29 -1.20
C PRO A 99 -0.40 -34.33 0.33
N HIS A 100 0.36 -35.20 1.00
CA HIS A 100 0.19 -35.54 2.41
C HIS A 100 1.28 -34.97 3.33
N ILE A 101 2.31 -34.30 2.80
CA ILE A 101 3.45 -33.83 3.63
C ILE A 101 3.09 -32.76 4.65
N PHE A 102 1.96 -32.07 4.47
CA PHE A 102 1.46 -31.05 5.39
C PHE A 102 0.37 -31.56 6.34
N GLU A 103 -0.04 -32.82 6.23
CA GLU A 103 -1.03 -33.43 7.10
C GLU A 103 -0.41 -33.81 8.46
N ARG A 104 -1.24 -33.91 9.51
CA ARG A 104 -0.77 -34.27 10.84
C ARG A 104 -0.53 -35.78 10.93
N ALA A 105 0.73 -36.16 11.11
CA ALA A 105 1.24 -37.48 11.51
C ALA A 105 1.00 -38.66 10.54
N SER A 106 1.99 -39.56 10.53
CA SER A 106 2.03 -40.92 9.93
C SER A 106 2.28 -41.06 8.43
N LEU A 107 1.53 -40.41 7.53
CA LEU A 107 1.50 -40.84 6.12
C LEU A 107 2.79 -40.58 5.31
N SER A 108 3.60 -39.60 5.71
CA SER A 108 4.82 -39.18 5.00
C SER A 108 6.10 -39.32 5.84
N ALA A 109 6.03 -39.96 7.01
CA ALA A 109 7.19 -40.17 7.86
C ALA A 109 8.18 -41.13 7.18
N ARG A 110 9.41 -40.66 6.97
CA ARG A 110 10.53 -41.43 6.41
C ARG A 110 11.78 -41.16 7.23
N GLU A 111 12.68 -42.14 7.24
CA GLU A 111 14.01 -41.98 7.81
C GLU A 111 14.83 -40.96 6.99
N GLY A 112 15.67 -40.19 7.67
CA GLY A 112 16.67 -39.34 7.03
C GLY A 112 17.78 -40.16 6.35
N THR A 113 18.68 -39.49 5.64
CA THR A 113 19.76 -40.16 4.89
C THR A 113 20.78 -40.88 5.77
N LEU A 114 20.82 -40.59 7.08
CA LEU A 114 21.63 -41.28 8.08
C LEU A 114 20.77 -42.09 9.07
N GLY A 115 19.52 -42.39 8.73
CA GLY A 115 18.60 -43.15 9.59
C GLY A 115 17.93 -42.30 10.68
N GLU A 116 17.93 -40.97 10.55
CA GLU A 116 17.32 -40.10 11.56
C GLU A 116 15.79 -40.29 11.62
N PRO A 117 15.19 -40.47 12.81
CA PRO A 117 13.75 -40.64 12.93
C PRO A 117 13.00 -39.36 12.57
N SER A 118 11.86 -39.48 11.88
CA SER A 118 10.99 -38.35 11.54
C SER A 118 9.62 -38.50 12.18
N LEU A 119 9.27 -37.56 13.06
CA LEU A 119 7.96 -37.53 13.73
C LEU A 119 6.82 -37.04 12.79
N GLY A 120 7.15 -36.45 11.64
CA GLY A 120 6.15 -35.95 10.68
C GLY A 120 5.32 -34.76 11.16
N ILE A 121 5.77 -34.05 12.20
CA ILE A 121 5.01 -32.93 12.80
C ILE A 121 5.42 -31.58 12.18
N GLY A 122 6.69 -31.42 11.80
CA GLY A 122 7.30 -30.13 11.46
C GLY A 122 6.58 -29.34 10.37
N LEU A 123 6.28 -29.95 9.23
CA LEU A 123 5.66 -29.25 8.10
C LEU A 123 4.18 -28.87 8.35
N SER A 124 3.46 -29.66 9.15
CA SER A 124 2.09 -29.30 9.57
C SER A 124 2.07 -28.04 10.46
N VAL A 125 3.10 -27.87 11.30
CA VAL A 125 3.29 -26.66 12.12
C VAL A 125 3.65 -25.48 11.23
N VAL A 126 4.57 -25.66 10.28
CA VAL A 126 4.96 -24.62 9.31
C VAL A 126 3.73 -24.06 8.59
N ARG A 127 2.88 -24.93 8.01
CA ARG A 127 1.66 -24.50 7.32
C ARG A 127 0.77 -23.67 8.22
N ARG A 128 0.54 -24.12 9.46
CA ARG A 128 -0.31 -23.40 10.41
C ARG A 128 0.27 -22.05 10.82
N LEU A 129 1.57 -21.96 11.04
CA LEU A 129 2.22 -20.71 11.37
C LEU A 129 2.18 -19.74 10.18
N LEU A 130 2.34 -20.21 8.95
CA LEU A 130 2.24 -19.37 7.75
C LEU A 130 0.82 -18.86 7.50
N GLU A 131 -0.21 -19.67 7.76
CA GLU A 131 -1.60 -19.20 7.73
C GLU A 131 -1.83 -18.00 8.67
N LEU A 132 -1.23 -18.02 9.87
CA LEU A 132 -1.29 -16.89 10.82
C LEU A 132 -0.58 -15.63 10.30
N HIS A 133 0.37 -15.79 9.38
CA HIS A 133 1.07 -14.69 8.71
C HIS A 133 0.34 -14.21 7.45
N GLY A 134 -0.80 -14.80 7.09
CA GLY A 134 -1.47 -14.54 5.80
C GLY A 134 -0.66 -15.05 4.61
N GLY A 135 0.30 -15.95 4.86
CA GLY A 135 1.18 -16.53 3.87
C GLY A 135 0.77 -17.93 3.42
N ALA A 136 1.58 -18.52 2.56
CA ALA A 136 1.40 -19.87 2.05
C ALA A 136 2.76 -20.59 1.92
N ILE A 137 2.73 -21.89 1.65
CA ILE A 137 3.93 -22.67 1.32
C ILE A 137 3.64 -23.56 0.11
N ARG A 138 4.58 -23.61 -0.83
CA ARG A 138 4.60 -24.53 -1.97
C ARG A 138 5.81 -25.46 -1.84
N VAL A 139 5.70 -26.62 -2.49
CA VAL A 139 6.79 -27.59 -2.58
C VAL A 139 6.88 -28.09 -4.01
N GLU A 140 8.11 -28.13 -4.52
CA GLU A 140 8.46 -28.80 -5.78
C GLU A 140 9.55 -29.81 -5.43
N SER A 141 9.34 -31.09 -5.75
CA SER A 141 10.32 -32.13 -5.45
C SER A 141 10.17 -33.31 -6.40
N GLU A 142 11.30 -33.91 -6.71
CA GLU A 142 11.41 -35.14 -7.47
C GLU A 142 12.31 -36.12 -6.69
N GLU A 143 11.88 -37.38 -6.61
CA GLU A 143 12.64 -38.41 -5.90
C GLU A 143 14.01 -38.63 -6.57
N GLY A 144 15.07 -38.52 -5.78
CA GLY A 144 16.46 -38.56 -6.24
C GLY A 144 17.06 -37.22 -6.69
N SER A 145 16.26 -36.16 -6.84
CA SER A 145 16.70 -34.85 -7.34
C SER A 145 16.67 -33.73 -6.29
N GLY A 146 16.09 -33.98 -5.12
CA GLY A 146 15.95 -33.01 -4.03
C GLY A 146 14.58 -32.33 -3.95
N SER A 147 14.48 -31.31 -3.10
CA SER A 147 13.25 -30.53 -2.89
C SER A 147 13.51 -29.02 -2.89
N THR A 148 12.52 -28.25 -3.32
CA THR A 148 12.43 -26.80 -3.15
C THR A 148 11.15 -26.47 -2.39
N PHE A 149 11.29 -25.87 -1.20
CA PHE A 149 10.18 -25.36 -0.41
C PHE A 149 10.11 -23.84 -0.53
N THR A 150 8.99 -23.31 -1.00
CA THR A 150 8.79 -21.88 -1.22
C THR A 150 7.78 -21.34 -0.22
N VAL A 151 8.25 -20.52 0.72
CA VAL A 151 7.43 -19.78 1.67
C VAL A 151 7.01 -18.45 1.06
N GLU A 152 5.71 -18.18 1.04
CA GLU A 152 5.12 -16.96 0.51
C GLU A 152 4.61 -16.08 1.65
N LEU A 153 5.02 -14.81 1.68
CA LEU A 153 4.50 -13.81 2.61
C LEU A 153 3.96 -12.59 1.87
N PRO A 154 2.84 -11.99 2.32
CA PRO A 154 2.38 -10.73 1.78
C PRO A 154 3.39 -9.62 2.13
N VAL A 155 3.88 -8.93 1.11
CA VAL A 155 4.71 -7.74 1.30
C VAL A 155 3.80 -6.62 1.74
N THR A 156 4.06 -6.08 2.93
CA THR A 156 3.39 -4.85 3.35
C THR A 156 3.93 -3.70 2.52
N GLU A 157 3.12 -2.78 2.02
CA GLU A 157 3.59 -1.69 1.16
C GLU A 157 4.62 -0.76 1.86
N GLU A 158 5.91 -1.13 1.94
CA GLU A 158 7.03 -0.18 2.08
C GLU A 158 7.63 0.09 0.71
N ASP A 159 7.01 1.02 -0.01
CA ASP A 159 7.74 2.02 -0.79
C ASP A 159 7.32 3.42 -0.33
N ALA A 160 6.91 3.54 0.95
CA ALA A 160 6.51 4.80 1.55
C ALA A 160 7.75 5.68 1.75
N ILE A 161 8.00 6.56 0.79
CA ILE A 161 9.08 7.55 0.88
C ILE A 161 8.74 8.58 1.96
N ASN A 162 9.75 9.01 2.73
CA ASN A 162 9.53 10.02 3.75
C ASN A 162 9.17 11.35 3.07
N TYR A 163 8.09 11.99 3.53
CA TYR A 163 7.67 13.31 3.09
C TYR A 163 8.82 14.32 3.14
N GLY A 164 9.63 14.31 4.21
CA GLY A 164 10.79 15.19 4.36
C GLY A 164 11.78 15.05 3.21
N ASP A 165 12.05 13.80 2.79
CA ASP A 165 13.03 13.45 1.76
C ASP A 165 12.57 13.78 0.34
N VAL A 166 11.28 14.05 0.12
CA VAL A 166 10.73 14.28 -1.23
C VAL A 166 9.90 15.55 -1.38
N SER A 167 9.65 16.28 -0.29
CA SER A 167 8.85 17.51 -0.30
C SER A 167 9.33 18.54 -1.33
N TYR A 168 10.64 18.64 -1.55
CA TYR A 168 11.25 19.52 -2.56
C TYR A 168 10.90 19.14 -4.00
N ARG A 169 10.58 17.85 -4.26
CA ARG A 169 10.26 17.31 -5.59
C ARG A 169 8.82 17.56 -6.01
N PHE A 170 7.93 17.86 -5.06
CA PHE A 170 6.53 18.10 -5.38
C PHE A 170 6.38 19.31 -6.31
N GLN A 171 5.43 19.21 -7.23
CA GLN A 171 5.12 20.26 -8.20
C GLN A 171 3.64 20.62 -8.15
N THR A 172 3.35 21.86 -8.55
CA THR A 172 1.97 22.31 -8.72
C THR A 172 1.24 21.42 -9.73
N GLY A 173 0.06 20.95 -9.34
CA GLY A 173 -0.75 20.04 -10.14
C GLY A 173 -0.46 18.55 -9.89
N ASP A 174 0.47 18.18 -9.01
CA ASP A 174 0.55 16.80 -8.53
C ASP A 174 -0.67 16.45 -7.66
N ILE A 175 -1.01 15.17 -7.52
CA ILE A 175 -2.14 14.72 -6.69
C ILE A 175 -1.63 13.97 -5.48
N VAL A 176 -2.34 14.10 -4.36
CA VAL A 176 -2.21 13.22 -3.20
C VAL A 176 -3.56 12.54 -2.95
N LEU A 177 -3.54 11.22 -2.89
CA LEU A 177 -4.69 10.37 -2.59
C LEU A 177 -4.64 9.96 -1.12
N PHE A 178 -5.82 9.86 -0.49
CA PHE A 178 -5.95 9.48 0.92
C PHE A 178 -6.99 8.38 1.08
N LYS A 179 -6.67 7.36 1.90
CA LYS A 179 -7.64 6.34 2.32
C LYS A 179 -8.31 6.79 3.61
N GLY A 180 -9.63 6.86 3.60
CA GLY A 180 -10.40 7.23 4.77
C GLY A 180 -10.83 6.04 5.61
N LEU A 181 -11.56 6.33 6.68
CA LEU A 181 -12.18 5.31 7.52
C LEU A 181 -13.65 5.09 7.11
N TYR A 182 -14.08 3.83 7.15
CA TYR A 182 -15.47 3.42 7.11
C TYR A 182 -15.86 2.79 8.45
N LEU A 183 -17.12 2.95 8.84
CA LEU A 183 -17.67 2.28 10.01
C LEU A 183 -18.32 0.98 9.57
N ASP A 184 -17.98 -0.13 10.23
CA ASP A 184 -18.70 -1.39 10.06
C ASP A 184 -20.10 -1.35 10.71
N ARG A 185 -20.81 -2.48 10.66
CA ARG A 185 -22.14 -2.61 11.28
C ARG A 185 -22.13 -2.38 12.79
N ASP A 186 -20.99 -2.60 13.44
CA ASP A 186 -20.78 -2.42 14.88
C ASP A 186 -20.18 -1.04 15.21
N GLN A 187 -20.19 -0.11 14.25
CA GLN A 187 -19.60 1.23 14.34
C GLN A 187 -18.10 1.25 14.65
N ARG A 188 -17.37 0.18 14.31
CA ARG A 188 -15.92 0.15 14.45
C ARG A 188 -15.27 0.73 13.19
N PRO A 189 -14.27 1.61 13.34
CA PRO A 189 -13.57 2.20 12.20
C PRO A 189 -12.62 1.21 11.54
N HIS A 190 -12.73 1.06 10.23
CA HIS A 190 -11.84 0.27 9.38
C HIS A 190 -11.33 1.14 8.22
N PRO A 191 -10.04 1.05 7.85
CA PRO A 191 -9.53 1.69 6.63
C PRO A 191 -10.29 1.23 5.40
N SER A 192 -10.57 2.15 4.48
CA SER A 192 -11.16 1.80 3.19
C SER A 192 -10.22 0.96 2.34
N GLU A 193 -10.78 0.02 1.57
CA GLU A 193 -10.06 -0.65 0.50
C GLU A 193 -9.72 0.29 -0.67
N ASN A 194 -10.50 1.37 -0.87
CA ASN A 194 -10.35 2.32 -1.97
C ASN A 194 -9.90 3.70 -1.48
N TRP A 195 -9.35 4.50 -2.40
CA TRP A 195 -9.12 5.92 -2.17
C TRP A 195 -10.45 6.64 -1.94
N THR A 196 -10.54 7.46 -0.89
CA THR A 196 -11.80 8.13 -0.50
C THR A 196 -11.75 9.64 -0.63
N HIS A 197 -10.55 10.20 -0.68
CA HIS A 197 -10.29 11.63 -0.79
C HIS A 197 -9.05 11.88 -1.63
N ALA A 198 -9.00 13.05 -2.25
CA ALA A 198 -7.87 13.50 -3.04
C ALA A 198 -7.67 15.00 -2.85
N GLY A 199 -6.43 15.46 -2.95
CA GLY A 199 -6.07 16.87 -3.02
C GLY A 199 -5.01 17.12 -4.08
N MET A 200 -4.91 18.35 -4.56
CA MET A 200 -3.89 18.78 -5.51
C MET A 200 -2.79 19.55 -4.79
N ILE A 201 -1.53 19.22 -5.05
CA ILE A 201 -0.40 19.99 -4.56
C ILE A 201 -0.34 21.33 -5.29
N VAL A 202 -0.16 22.40 -4.53
CA VAL A 202 0.05 23.77 -5.03
C VAL A 202 1.29 24.34 -4.37
N LYS A 203 2.27 24.76 -5.18
CA LYS A 203 3.44 25.52 -4.72
C LYS A 203 3.26 26.99 -5.08
N ILE A 204 3.29 27.83 -4.06
CA ILE A 204 3.28 29.29 -4.21
C ILE A 204 4.72 29.75 -4.47
N PRO A 205 4.99 30.55 -5.51
CA PRO A 205 6.32 31.13 -5.72
C PRO A 205 6.83 31.87 -4.48
N GLY A 206 8.04 31.54 -4.02
CA GLY A 206 8.63 32.11 -2.81
C GLY A 206 8.25 31.41 -1.50
N SER A 207 7.36 30.41 -1.52
CA SER A 207 7.08 29.53 -0.38
C SER A 207 7.83 28.21 -0.53
N GLU A 208 8.56 27.80 0.51
CA GLU A 208 9.17 26.47 0.57
C GLU A 208 8.16 25.39 0.91
N GLU A 209 7.08 25.74 1.61
CA GLU A 209 6.05 24.78 2.05
C GLU A 209 5.10 24.45 0.88
N PRO A 210 4.98 23.15 0.50
CA PRO A 210 3.96 22.73 -0.45
C PRO A 210 2.59 22.71 0.23
N LEU A 211 1.61 23.30 -0.45
CA LEU A 211 0.23 23.37 0.03
C LEU A 211 -0.62 22.30 -0.65
N LEU A 212 -1.73 21.96 -0.02
CA LEU A 212 -2.76 21.08 -0.55
C LEU A 212 -4.02 21.88 -0.82
N TRP A 213 -4.42 21.89 -2.09
CA TRP A 213 -5.72 22.36 -2.55
C TRP A 213 -6.72 21.21 -2.47
N GLU A 214 -7.68 21.33 -1.57
CA GLU A 214 -8.68 20.29 -1.31
C GLU A 214 -10.06 20.88 -0.99
N SER A 215 -11.10 20.05 -1.08
CA SER A 215 -12.42 20.36 -0.52
C SER A 215 -12.82 19.26 0.46
N THR A 216 -13.07 19.63 1.71
CA THR A 216 -13.41 18.68 2.77
C THR A 216 -14.34 19.33 3.80
N PRO A 217 -15.24 18.60 4.46
CA PRO A 217 -16.01 19.13 5.60
C PRO A 217 -15.15 19.32 6.87
N LEU A 218 -13.90 18.85 6.89
CA LEU A 218 -13.02 18.95 8.05
C LEU A 218 -12.51 20.38 8.25
N GLU A 219 -12.66 20.91 9.47
CA GLU A 219 -12.16 22.22 9.90
C GLU A 219 -10.95 22.07 10.84
N SER A 220 -10.03 21.16 10.50
CA SER A 220 -8.91 20.78 11.36
C SER A 220 -7.67 21.67 11.20
N ILE A 221 -7.50 22.28 10.02
CA ILE A 221 -6.29 23.03 9.65
C ILE A 221 -6.65 24.46 9.25
N THR A 222 -5.77 25.40 9.57
CA THR A 222 -5.94 26.81 9.20
C THR A 222 -5.63 26.99 7.72
N ASP A 223 -6.56 27.59 6.99
CA ASP A 223 -6.35 27.95 5.59
C ASP A 223 -5.21 28.98 5.47
N ARG A 224 -4.21 28.69 4.63
CA ARG A 224 -2.99 29.51 4.52
C ARG A 224 -3.21 30.88 3.89
N ILE A 225 -4.31 31.07 3.16
CA ILE A 225 -4.61 32.34 2.48
C ILE A 225 -5.64 33.14 3.28
N LEU A 226 -6.65 32.50 3.89
CA LEU A 226 -7.67 33.20 4.70
C LEU A 226 -7.27 33.40 6.16
N GLY A 227 -6.34 32.60 6.69
CA GLY A 227 -5.86 32.71 8.07
C GLY A 227 -6.80 32.15 9.14
N PHE A 228 -7.90 31.48 8.77
CA PHE A 228 -8.82 30.81 9.70
C PHE A 228 -9.20 29.40 9.21
N ARG A 229 -9.77 28.58 10.11
CA ARG A 229 -10.21 27.21 9.79
C ARG A 229 -11.61 27.24 9.18
N LYS A 230 -11.83 26.45 8.13
CA LYS A 230 -13.15 26.31 7.50
C LYS A 230 -13.32 24.98 6.78
N GLY A 231 -14.56 24.58 6.55
CA GLY A 231 -14.91 23.53 5.60
C GLY A 231 -14.89 24.02 4.14
N GLY A 232 -15.00 23.07 3.22
CA GLY A 232 -15.06 23.30 1.78
C GLY A 232 -13.69 23.50 1.12
N PRO A 233 -13.66 24.18 -0.05
CA PRO A 233 -12.43 24.48 -0.79
C PRO A 233 -11.47 25.31 0.04
N GLN A 234 -10.29 24.77 0.32
CA GLN A 234 -9.29 25.36 1.20
C GLN A 234 -7.88 25.04 0.70
N LEU A 235 -6.94 25.91 1.07
CA LEU A 235 -5.53 25.75 0.77
C LEU A 235 -4.77 25.61 2.10
N VAL A 236 -4.33 24.40 2.41
CA VAL A 236 -3.72 24.06 3.72
C VAL A 236 -2.30 23.54 3.56
N SER A 237 -1.54 23.47 4.66
CA SER A 237 -0.25 22.77 4.65
C SER A 237 -0.43 21.29 4.31
N LEU A 238 0.28 20.80 3.29
CA LEU A 238 0.28 19.38 2.96
C LEU A 238 0.82 18.55 4.13
N ARG A 239 1.88 19.01 4.79
CA ARG A 239 2.47 18.30 5.93
C ARG A 239 1.48 18.17 7.08
N GLU A 240 0.84 19.28 7.48
CA GLU A 240 -0.16 19.26 8.56
C GLU A 240 -1.33 18.33 8.20
N ARG A 241 -1.76 18.30 6.93
CA ARG A 241 -2.81 17.39 6.48
C ARG A 241 -2.39 15.93 6.59
N LEU A 242 -1.20 15.55 6.11
CA LEU A 242 -0.70 14.17 6.21
C LEU A 242 -0.58 13.70 7.66
N VAL A 243 -0.21 14.60 8.58
CA VAL A 243 -0.08 14.30 10.02
C VAL A 243 -1.45 14.15 10.69
N THR A 244 -2.42 14.98 10.32
CA THR A 244 -3.73 15.06 11.00
C THR A 244 -4.83 14.26 10.33
N TYR A 245 -4.58 13.65 9.18
CA TYR A 245 -5.56 12.83 8.48
C TYR A 245 -5.96 11.58 9.30
N GLU A 246 -7.17 11.09 9.05
CA GLU A 246 -7.78 9.98 9.79
C GLU A 246 -6.96 8.67 9.71
N THR A 247 -6.33 8.40 8.56
CA THR A 247 -5.38 7.29 8.37
C THR A 247 -3.97 7.79 8.01
N ASP A 248 -3.00 6.90 8.07
CA ASP A 248 -1.62 7.06 7.58
C ASP A 248 -1.42 6.53 6.16
N VAL A 249 -2.51 6.20 5.45
CA VAL A 249 -2.40 5.62 4.11
C VAL A 249 -2.73 6.66 3.06
N TYR A 250 -1.68 7.16 2.43
CA TYR A 250 -1.74 8.18 1.40
C TYR A 250 -0.66 7.96 0.34
N ALA A 251 -0.94 8.37 -0.89
CA ALA A 251 -0.02 8.22 -2.02
C ALA A 251 0.07 9.51 -2.85
N TRP A 252 1.29 9.89 -3.22
CA TRP A 252 1.57 10.99 -4.14
C TRP A 252 1.63 10.48 -5.58
N ARG A 253 1.07 11.26 -6.50
CA ARG A 253 1.13 11.02 -7.94
C ARG A 253 1.64 12.26 -8.66
N PRO A 254 2.85 12.22 -9.26
CA PRO A 254 3.39 13.34 -10.00
C PRO A 254 2.63 13.53 -11.31
N LEU A 255 2.16 14.74 -11.61
CA LEU A 255 1.61 15.06 -12.91
C LEU A 255 2.77 15.22 -13.92
N ARG A 256 2.65 14.58 -15.09
CA ARG A 256 3.67 14.50 -16.13
C ARG A 256 3.27 15.37 -17.33
N VAL A 257 3.52 16.66 -17.23
CA VAL A 257 3.42 17.63 -18.33
C VAL A 257 4.17 18.91 -17.93
N ALA A 258 4.73 19.66 -18.87
CA ALA A 258 5.29 20.97 -18.53
C ALA A 258 4.18 21.92 -18.08
N ARG A 259 4.38 22.63 -16.96
CA ARG A 259 3.43 23.65 -16.48
C ARG A 259 3.76 24.97 -17.17
N SER A 260 2.91 25.38 -18.12
CA SER A 260 3.05 26.70 -18.72
C SER A 260 2.62 27.80 -17.74
N PRO A 261 3.16 29.03 -17.86
CA PRO A 261 2.70 30.17 -17.04
C PRO A 261 1.19 30.41 -17.14
N GLU A 262 0.60 30.19 -18.32
CA GLU A 262 -0.84 30.33 -18.53
C GLU A 262 -1.65 29.29 -17.75
N MET A 263 -1.22 28.03 -17.74
CA MET A 263 -1.87 26.98 -16.93
C MET A 263 -1.89 27.36 -15.45
N ILE A 264 -0.75 27.81 -14.93
CA ILE A 264 -0.61 28.22 -13.53
C ILE A 264 -1.50 29.44 -13.24
N ARG A 265 -1.54 30.43 -14.14
CA ARG A 265 -2.41 31.60 -14.02
C ARG A 265 -3.89 31.21 -13.93
N LEU A 266 -4.36 30.36 -14.86
CA LEU A 266 -5.76 29.91 -14.91
C LEU A 266 -6.13 29.06 -13.68
N MET A 267 -5.20 28.23 -13.21
CA MET A 267 -5.37 27.47 -11.98
C MET A 267 -5.56 28.41 -10.77
N PHE A 268 -4.67 29.39 -10.58
CA PHE A 268 -4.78 30.32 -9.46
C PHE A 268 -6.02 31.23 -9.58
N GLU A 269 -6.40 31.68 -10.78
CA GLU A 269 -7.64 32.43 -11.01
C GLU A 269 -8.86 31.64 -10.51
N TYR A 270 -8.91 30.35 -10.82
CA TYR A 270 -9.95 29.46 -10.33
C TYR A 270 -9.89 29.26 -8.80
N ILE A 271 -8.71 28.99 -8.25
CA ILE A 271 -8.51 28.86 -6.80
C ILE A 271 -9.03 30.12 -6.11
N TYR A 272 -8.57 31.32 -6.47
CA TYR A 272 -9.01 32.57 -5.86
C TYR A 272 -10.52 32.80 -5.95
N LYS A 273 -11.14 32.40 -7.05
CA LYS A 273 -12.60 32.50 -7.25
C LYS A 273 -13.38 31.59 -6.29
N VAL A 274 -12.94 30.34 -6.13
CA VAL A 274 -13.67 29.30 -5.39
C VAL A 274 -13.31 29.28 -3.91
N HIS A 275 -12.08 29.64 -3.58
CA HIS A 275 -11.51 29.64 -2.23
C HIS A 275 -12.24 30.60 -1.27
N ARG A 276 -12.83 31.67 -1.78
CA ARG A 276 -13.65 32.61 -0.97
C ARG A 276 -15.11 32.20 -0.82
N LEU A 277 -15.54 31.10 -1.42
CA LEU A 277 -16.92 30.64 -1.28
C LEU A 277 -17.14 29.98 0.10
N PRO A 278 -18.20 30.34 0.84
CA PRO A 278 -18.56 29.67 2.08
C PRO A 278 -19.06 28.23 1.81
N PHE A 279 -18.72 27.30 2.71
CA PHE A 279 -19.24 25.91 2.68
C PHE A 279 -20.76 25.92 2.97
N PRO A 280 -21.58 25.08 2.32
CA PRO A 280 -22.96 25.47 2.08
C PRO A 280 -23.96 24.98 3.14
N ALA A 281 -24.70 25.94 3.71
CA ALA A 281 -26.14 25.83 3.85
C ALA A 281 -26.90 26.24 2.56
N GLN A 282 -26.18 26.56 1.46
CA GLN A 282 -26.74 27.16 0.23
C GLN A 282 -26.14 26.58 -1.08
N ILE A 283 -26.23 25.25 -1.28
CA ILE A 283 -25.82 24.57 -2.54
C ILE A 283 -26.59 25.10 -3.79
N GLU A 284 -27.71 25.79 -3.61
CA GLU A 284 -28.50 26.35 -4.71
C GLU A 284 -27.78 27.46 -5.52
N VAL A 285 -26.85 28.20 -4.92
CA VAL A 285 -26.21 29.35 -5.60
C VAL A 285 -25.11 28.90 -6.57
N ILE A 286 -24.31 27.90 -6.20
CA ILE A 286 -23.30 27.29 -7.10
C ILE A 286 -23.99 26.54 -8.24
N ARG A 287 -25.11 25.85 -7.95
CA ARG A 287 -25.99 25.31 -8.99
C ARG A 287 -26.49 26.40 -9.93
N ARG A 288 -26.95 27.56 -9.42
CA ARG A 288 -27.44 28.67 -10.26
C ARG A 288 -26.39 29.28 -11.19
N VAL A 289 -25.13 29.36 -10.76
CA VAL A 289 -24.04 29.93 -11.58
C VAL A 289 -23.52 28.93 -12.62
N ILE A 290 -23.60 27.63 -12.35
CA ILE A 290 -23.14 26.57 -13.27
C ILE A 290 -24.25 26.07 -14.21
N GLN A 291 -25.53 26.13 -13.80
CA GLN A 291 -26.67 25.64 -14.58
C GLN A 291 -27.20 26.61 -15.65
N THR A 292 -26.60 27.79 -15.86
CA THR A 292 -27.07 28.75 -16.88
C THR A 292 -26.65 28.39 -18.32
N ARG A 293 -26.57 27.10 -18.68
CA ARG A 293 -26.52 26.60 -20.07
C ARG A 293 -27.09 25.17 -20.16
N PHE A 294 -28.41 25.10 -19.98
CA PHE A 294 -29.42 24.23 -20.61
C PHE A 294 -29.23 22.70 -20.82
N PHE A 295 -30.20 21.98 -20.20
CA PHE A 295 -30.91 20.72 -20.54
C PHE A 295 -30.59 19.37 -19.86
N LEU A 296 -31.69 18.78 -19.34
CA LEU A 296 -31.92 17.64 -18.46
C LEU A 296 -31.70 16.25 -19.11
N ARG A 297 -31.39 15.20 -18.32
CA ARG A 297 -32.37 14.15 -17.86
C ARG A 297 -31.74 13.05 -16.98
N TRP A 298 -32.28 12.91 -15.76
CA TRP A 298 -32.45 11.69 -14.94
C TRP A 298 -31.26 10.73 -14.65
N TRP A 299 -30.80 10.71 -13.38
CA TRP A 299 -30.64 9.45 -12.61
C TRP A 299 -30.55 9.71 -11.08
N PRO A 300 -31.27 8.98 -10.21
CA PRO A 300 -31.14 9.09 -8.77
C PRO A 300 -30.14 8.05 -8.25
N ARG A 301 -28.97 8.49 -7.76
CA ARG A 301 -28.17 7.72 -6.81
C ARG A 301 -27.92 8.62 -5.60
N LYS A 302 -28.41 8.21 -4.43
CA LYS A 302 -28.13 8.89 -3.15
C LYS A 302 -26.61 8.96 -2.97
N PRO A 303 -25.99 10.14 -2.99
CA PRO A 303 -24.54 10.24 -2.86
C PRO A 303 -24.14 10.14 -1.39
N VAL A 304 -23.09 9.37 -1.10
CA VAL A 304 -22.37 9.46 0.18
C VAL A 304 -21.64 10.80 0.17
N TYR A 305 -22.17 11.78 0.90
CA TYR A 305 -21.89 13.23 0.80
C TYR A 305 -20.43 13.68 1.06
N ARG A 306 -19.49 12.78 1.33
CA ARG A 306 -18.12 13.14 1.75
C ARG A 306 -17.07 13.15 0.65
N SER A 307 -17.20 12.33 -0.39
CA SER A 307 -16.12 12.11 -1.37
C SER A 307 -16.28 12.85 -2.70
N ILE A 308 -17.46 13.41 -3.00
CA ILE A 308 -17.78 13.89 -4.35
C ILE A 308 -17.22 15.29 -4.62
N PHE A 309 -17.12 16.15 -3.61
CA PHE A 309 -16.68 17.54 -3.80
C PHE A 309 -15.17 17.69 -3.99
N CYS A 310 -14.35 16.78 -3.45
CA CYS A 310 -12.90 16.91 -3.52
C CYS A 310 -12.37 16.69 -4.95
N THR A 311 -12.93 15.71 -5.65
CA THR A 311 -12.50 15.36 -7.00
C THR A 311 -13.13 16.23 -8.07
N GLU A 312 -14.35 16.74 -7.83
CA GLU A 312 -14.92 17.79 -8.67
C GLU A 312 -14.02 19.03 -8.68
N LEU A 313 -13.50 19.45 -7.51
CA LEU A 313 -12.56 20.55 -7.39
C LEU A 313 -11.28 20.30 -8.19
N ILE A 314 -10.70 19.12 -8.09
CA ILE A 314 -9.47 18.73 -8.81
C ILE A 314 -9.73 18.67 -10.32
N ALA A 315 -10.81 18.02 -10.74
CA ALA A 315 -11.15 17.86 -12.15
C ALA A 315 -11.43 19.21 -12.82
N GLU A 316 -12.17 20.11 -12.16
CA GLU A 316 -12.38 21.47 -12.64
C GLU A 316 -11.06 22.24 -12.71
N THR A 317 -10.19 22.09 -11.71
CA THR A 317 -8.86 22.73 -11.72
C THR A 317 -8.02 22.28 -12.92
N TYR A 318 -7.96 20.97 -13.22
CA TYR A 318 -7.26 20.47 -14.41
C TYR A 318 -7.93 20.86 -15.72
N SER A 319 -9.27 20.92 -15.77
CA SER A 319 -10.01 21.41 -16.93
C SER A 319 -9.65 22.87 -17.24
N ARG A 320 -9.57 23.73 -16.21
CA ARG A 320 -9.12 25.13 -16.33
C ARG A 320 -7.67 25.25 -16.81
N MET A 321 -6.80 24.32 -16.45
CA MET A 321 -5.44 24.22 -16.99
C MET A 321 -5.42 23.68 -18.44
N GLY A 322 -6.58 23.28 -18.99
CA GLY A 322 -6.70 22.65 -20.31
C GLY A 322 -6.04 21.27 -20.36
N LEU A 323 -6.02 20.56 -19.23
CA LEU A 323 -5.45 19.22 -19.09
C LEU A 323 -6.52 18.12 -19.07
N LEU A 324 -7.78 18.46 -18.77
CA LEU A 324 -8.91 17.55 -18.90
C LEU A 324 -9.91 18.07 -19.95
N PRO A 325 -10.61 17.17 -20.67
CA PRO A 325 -11.69 17.55 -21.55
C PRO A 325 -12.91 18.05 -20.77
N GLU A 326 -13.78 18.82 -21.44
CA GLU A 326 -15.04 19.30 -20.86
C GLU A 326 -16.05 18.17 -20.59
N THR A 327 -15.89 17.02 -21.26
CA THR A 327 -16.73 15.84 -21.10
C THR A 327 -15.88 14.62 -20.71
N PRO A 328 -16.23 13.88 -19.65
CA PRO A 328 -17.39 14.09 -18.76
C PRO A 328 -17.21 15.31 -17.85
N PRO A 329 -18.31 15.87 -17.29
CA PRO A 329 -18.22 17.02 -16.39
C PRO A 329 -17.40 16.70 -15.14
N ALA A 330 -16.82 17.72 -14.51
CA ALA A 330 -15.96 17.57 -13.32
C ALA A 330 -16.61 16.79 -12.17
N SER A 331 -17.93 16.92 -11.99
CA SER A 331 -18.72 16.20 -10.98
C SER A 331 -18.84 14.69 -11.21
N ALA A 332 -18.44 14.19 -12.39
CA ALA A 332 -18.45 12.76 -12.71
C ALA A 332 -17.21 12.02 -12.18
N TYR A 333 -16.16 12.73 -11.78
CA TYR A 333 -14.91 12.12 -11.33
C TYR A 333 -14.95 11.75 -9.84
N LEU A 334 -14.44 10.56 -9.53
CA LEU A 334 -14.28 10.00 -8.18
C LEU A 334 -12.80 9.86 -7.82
N PRO A 335 -12.45 9.67 -6.54
CA PRO A 335 -11.04 9.54 -6.13
C PRO A 335 -10.35 8.37 -6.82
N LEU A 336 -11.10 7.29 -7.07
CA LEU A 336 -10.62 6.11 -7.80
C LEU A 336 -10.22 6.44 -9.24
N ASP A 337 -10.84 7.44 -9.89
CA ASP A 337 -10.45 7.81 -11.26
C ASP A 337 -9.03 8.41 -11.29
N PHE A 338 -8.61 9.10 -10.22
CA PHE A 338 -7.26 9.64 -10.07
C PHE A 338 -6.24 8.63 -9.52
N SER A 339 -6.62 7.35 -9.37
CA SER A 339 -5.75 6.24 -8.92
C SER A 339 -5.16 5.47 -10.10
N GLU A 340 -4.15 4.62 -9.87
CA GLU A 340 -3.55 3.79 -10.91
C GLU A 340 -4.54 2.79 -11.52
N ARG A 341 -5.58 2.45 -10.76
CA ARG A 341 -6.61 1.49 -11.15
C ARG A 341 -7.48 1.98 -12.32
N ARG A 342 -7.44 3.28 -12.64
CA ARG A 342 -8.21 3.87 -13.75
C ARG A 342 -7.34 4.79 -14.59
N LYS A 343 -7.63 4.78 -15.90
CA LYS A 343 -6.97 5.67 -16.86
C LYS A 343 -7.87 6.87 -17.13
N ILE A 344 -7.41 8.05 -16.71
CA ILE A 344 -8.01 9.32 -17.13
C ILE A 344 -7.40 9.74 -18.47
N ASN A 345 -8.26 10.14 -19.40
CA ASN A 345 -7.85 10.69 -20.69
C ASN A 345 -7.49 12.17 -20.54
N PHE A 346 -6.24 12.42 -20.19
CA PHE A 346 -5.68 13.76 -20.15
C PHE A 346 -5.42 14.30 -21.57
N LEU A 347 -5.51 15.62 -21.71
CA LEU A 347 -5.14 16.36 -22.92
C LEU A 347 -3.66 16.73 -22.91
N LYS A 348 -3.16 17.23 -24.05
CA LYS A 348 -1.79 17.79 -24.19
C LYS A 348 -0.67 16.81 -23.79
N GLY A 349 -0.91 15.50 -23.94
CA GLY A 349 0.04 14.45 -23.55
C GLY A 349 0.29 14.32 -22.05
N ALA A 350 -0.53 14.99 -21.22
CA ALA A 350 -0.39 14.90 -19.77
C ALA A 350 -0.77 13.51 -19.26
N SER A 351 -0.22 13.13 -18.11
CA SER A 351 -0.59 11.89 -17.40
C SER A 351 -0.22 11.99 -15.93
N LEU A 352 -0.80 11.13 -15.09
CA LEU A 352 -0.33 10.96 -13.72
C LEU A 352 0.69 9.82 -13.67
N GLY A 353 1.79 10.03 -12.95
CA GLY A 353 2.78 9.00 -12.66
C GLY A 353 2.26 7.94 -11.72
N ARG A 354 3.15 7.03 -11.31
CA ARG A 354 2.80 5.97 -10.36
C ARG A 354 2.37 6.54 -9.00
N GLU A 355 1.53 5.81 -8.27
CA GLU A 355 1.25 5.97 -6.85
C GLU A 355 2.54 5.71 -6.08
N VAL A 356 3.04 6.76 -5.43
CA VAL A 356 4.19 6.67 -4.55
C VAL A 356 3.66 6.84 -3.13
N PRO A 357 3.58 5.76 -2.33
CA PRO A 357 3.16 5.87 -0.94
C PRO A 357 4.07 6.89 -0.22
N LEU A 358 3.51 7.67 0.70
CA LEU A 358 4.31 8.57 1.55
C LEU A 358 4.27 8.10 3.00
N ARG A 359 5.26 8.51 3.79
CA ARG A 359 5.22 8.48 5.27
C ARG A 359 5.60 9.85 5.83
N VAL A 360 5.07 10.21 6.99
CA VAL A 360 5.42 11.47 7.68
C VAL A 360 5.77 11.22 9.15
N ASP A 361 6.87 11.81 9.59
CA ASP A 361 7.31 11.71 10.99
C ASP A 361 6.51 12.67 11.89
N GLY A 362 6.29 12.24 13.15
CA GLY A 362 5.65 13.06 14.17
C GLY A 362 4.11 12.99 14.20
N ARG A 363 3.51 11.90 13.68
CA ARG A 363 2.09 11.62 13.87
C ARG A 363 1.82 11.41 15.37
N LYS A 364 1.04 12.31 15.99
CA LYS A 364 0.56 12.10 17.36
C LYS A 364 -0.44 10.95 17.36
N GLU A 365 -0.35 10.08 18.37
CA GLU A 365 -1.14 8.85 18.47
C GLU A 365 -2.64 9.06 18.22
N ARG A 366 -3.22 8.14 17.43
CA ARG A 366 -4.65 7.85 17.21
C ARG A 366 -5.56 9.06 17.01
N PHE A 367 -5.93 9.28 15.75
CA PHE A 367 -7.05 10.13 15.37
C PHE A 367 -8.29 9.79 16.22
N ILE A 368 -8.71 10.75 17.05
CA ILE A 368 -9.98 10.69 17.79
C ILE A 368 -11.06 11.16 16.82
N LEU A 369 -12.00 10.27 16.47
CA LEU A 369 -13.16 10.61 15.65
C LEU A 369 -13.83 11.89 16.20
N PRO A 370 -14.07 12.92 15.37
CA PRO A 370 -14.79 14.10 15.81
C PRO A 370 -16.16 13.72 16.39
N PRO A 371 -16.60 14.31 17.52
CA PRO A 371 -17.87 13.97 18.18
C PRO A 371 -19.10 14.07 17.26
N ALA A 372 -19.04 14.90 16.21
CA ALA A 372 -20.10 15.04 15.20
C ALA A 372 -20.37 13.77 14.36
N LEU A 373 -19.53 12.73 14.48
CA LEU A 373 -19.69 11.43 13.83
C LEU A 373 -20.07 10.31 14.78
N SER A 374 -19.96 10.52 16.10
CA SER A 374 -20.62 9.63 17.06
C SER A 374 -22.08 10.02 17.08
N GLY A 375 -22.93 9.25 16.41
CA GLY A 375 -24.38 9.46 16.46
C GLY A 375 -24.86 9.50 17.91
N LYS A 376 -25.04 10.70 18.44
CA LYS A 376 -25.87 11.02 19.59
C LYS A 376 -26.68 12.25 19.24
N THR A 377 -27.80 11.99 18.57
CA THR A 377 -29.13 12.33 19.10
C THR A 377 -30.14 11.36 18.52
#